data_AF-A0A846DVA9-F1
#
_entry.id   AF-A0A846DVA9-F1
#
_cell.length_a   1.000
_cell.length_b   1.000
_cell.length_c   1.000
_cell.angle_alpha   90.00
_cell.angle_beta   90.00
_cell.angle_gamma   90.00
#
_symmetry.space_group_name_H-M   'P 1'
#
loop_
_entity.id
_entity.type
_entity.pdbx_description
1 polymer ?
#
loop_
_entity_poly.entity_id
_entity_poly.type
_entity_poly.pdbx_seq_one_letter_code
_entity_poly.pdbx_strand_id
1 'polypeptide(L)'
;FTLLISGLGVWLFGSPGFHIGASGVIFGYLGFLLLRGYFERSFVTIFLSVVVGFFYGSLLWGVLPTVPGISWEGHLFGFIGGGVAAYLLSDRAKSKTL
;
A
#
# COMPACT_ATOMS: atom_id res chain seq x y z
N PHE A 1 -10.40 -0.11 -0.52
CA PHE A 1 -9.47 -0.81 -1.44
C PHE A 1 -8.54 -1.72 -0.69
N THR A 2 -7.69 -1.20 0.21
CA THR A 2 -6.72 -1.98 0.99
C THR A 2 -7.30 -3.21 1.70
N LEU A 3 -8.32 -3.05 2.56
CA LEU A 3 -8.89 -4.19 3.30
C LEU A 3 -9.42 -5.29 2.39
N LEU A 4 -10.12 -4.92 1.31
CA LEU A 4 -10.69 -5.86 0.36
C LEU A 4 -9.59 -6.57 -0.46
N ILE A 5 -8.64 -5.81 -1.01
CA ILE A 5 -7.56 -6.37 -1.84
C ILE A 5 -6.60 -7.21 -0.99
N SER A 6 -6.27 -6.76 0.21
CA SER A 6 -5.46 -7.51 1.17
C SER A 6 -6.16 -8.80 1.59
N GLY A 7 -7.43 -8.72 2.01
CA GLY A 7 -8.19 -9.90 2.43
C GLY A 7 -8.39 -10.92 1.30
N LEU A 8 -8.77 -10.47 0.10
CA LEU A 8 -8.92 -11.35 -1.06
C LEU A 8 -7.58 -11.94 -1.51
N GLY A 9 -6.51 -11.14 -1.51
CA GLY A 9 -5.18 -11.61 -1.86
C GLY A 9 -4.65 -12.67 -0.91
N VAL A 10 -4.81 -12.46 0.41
CA VAL A 10 -4.47 -13.47 1.42
C VAL A 10 -5.36 -14.71 1.30
N TRP A 11 -6.65 -14.55 1.03
CA TRP A 11 -7.55 -15.70 0.86
C TRP A 11 -7.18 -16.58 -0.35
N LEU A 12 -6.75 -15.98 -1.45
CA LEU A 12 -6.38 -16.69 -2.68
C LEU A 12 -4.94 -17.24 -2.67
N PHE A 13 -3.99 -16.50 -2.08
CA PHE A 13 -2.56 -16.76 -2.24
C PHE A 13 -1.81 -16.92 -0.91
N GLY A 14 -2.49 -16.75 0.22
CA GLY A 14 -1.89 -16.89 1.55
C GLY A 14 -1.38 -18.30 1.80
N SER A 15 -0.18 -18.39 2.37
CA SER A 15 0.35 -19.65 2.87
C SER A 15 -0.51 -20.24 3.99
N PRO A 16 -0.44 -21.56 4.28
CA PRO A 16 -1.18 -22.14 5.39
C PRO A 16 -0.77 -21.51 6.74
N GLY A 17 -1.74 -20.98 7.47
CA GLY A 17 -1.50 -20.37 8.78
C GLY A 17 -2.50 -19.27 9.12
N PHE A 18 -2.23 -18.57 10.23
CA PHE A 18 -3.04 -17.43 10.64
C PHE A 18 -2.46 -16.14 10.08
N HIS A 19 -3.26 -15.43 9.29
CA HIS A 19 -2.94 -14.11 8.77
C HIS A 19 -3.74 -13.06 9.55
N ILE A 20 -3.24 -12.69 10.73
CA ILE A 20 -3.94 -11.77 11.64
C ILE A 20 -3.09 -10.51 11.85
N GLY A 21 -3.73 -9.35 11.78
CA GLY A 21 -3.11 -8.08 12.17
C GLY A 21 -3.56 -6.88 11.36
N ALA A 22 -3.31 -5.69 11.90
CA ALA A 22 -3.58 -4.42 11.22
C ALA A 22 -2.49 -4.04 10.20
N SER A 23 -1.41 -4.82 10.10
CA SER A 23 -0.26 -4.47 9.27
C SER A 23 -0.60 -4.37 7.78
N GLY A 24 -1.51 -5.20 7.26
CA GLY A 24 -1.99 -5.07 5.88
C GLY A 24 -2.59 -3.68 5.58
N VAL A 25 -3.25 -3.05 6.57
CA VAL A 25 -3.76 -1.68 6.45
C VAL A 25 -2.61 -0.67 6.43
N ILE A 26 -1.62 -0.84 7.30
CA ILE A 26 -0.41 0.02 7.34
C ILE A 26 0.31 -0.02 5.99
N PHE A 27 0.52 -1.22 5.44
CA PHE A 27 1.14 -1.38 4.12
C PHE A 27 0.29 -0.76 3.01
N GLY A 28 -1.03 -0.78 3.11
CA GLY A 28 -1.87 -0.04 2.18
C GLY A 28 -1.77 1.48 2.30
N TYR A 29 -1.62 2.03 3.50
CA TYR A 29 -1.32 3.46 3.64
C TYR A 29 0.06 3.80 3.06
N LEU A 30 1.06 2.94 3.30
CA LEU A 30 2.39 3.10 2.70
C LEU A 30 2.32 3.09 1.17
N GLY A 31 1.66 2.09 0.57
CA GLY A 31 1.49 2.01 -0.88
C GLY A 31 0.70 3.19 -1.45
N PHE A 32 -0.34 3.63 -0.75
CA PHE A 32 -1.10 4.82 -1.15
C PHE A 32 -0.20 6.07 -1.16
N LEU A 33 0.47 6.37 -0.05
CA LEU A 33 1.26 7.59 0.10
C LEU A 33 2.49 7.63 -0.81
N LEU A 34 3.17 6.50 -1.01
CA LEU A 34 4.32 6.43 -1.92
C LEU A 34 3.91 6.59 -3.38
N LEU A 35 2.79 6.00 -3.79
CA LEU A 35 2.34 6.05 -5.19
C LEU A 35 1.47 7.28 -5.50
N ARG A 36 0.97 7.99 -4.49
CA ARG A 36 0.15 9.18 -4.69
C ARG A 36 0.88 10.28 -5.45
N GLY A 37 2.13 10.58 -5.08
CA GLY A 37 2.96 11.58 -5.76
C GLY A 37 3.19 11.24 -7.24
N TYR A 38 3.34 9.95 -7.56
CA TYR A 38 3.52 9.48 -8.93
C TYR A 38 2.28 9.71 -9.81
N PHE A 39 1.09 9.43 -9.28
CA PHE A 39 -0.16 9.53 -10.05
C PHE A 39 -0.77 10.94 -10.09
N GLU A 40 -0.77 11.66 -8.96
CA GLU A 40 -1.35 13.00 -8.85
C GLU A 40 -0.42 14.10 -9.39
N ARG A 41 0.90 13.91 -9.26
CA ARG A 41 1.94 14.83 -9.77
C ARG A 41 1.85 16.26 -9.23
N SER A 42 1.24 16.45 -8.07
CA SER A 42 1.24 17.74 -7.36
C SER A 42 2.47 17.85 -6.46
N PHE A 43 3.00 19.07 -6.29
CA PHE A 43 4.17 19.29 -5.44
C PHE A 43 3.99 18.72 -4.02
N VAL A 44 2.82 18.93 -3.42
CA VAL A 44 2.49 18.44 -2.07
C VAL A 44 2.54 16.92 -2.01
N THR A 45 1.92 16.22 -2.97
CA THR A 45 1.91 14.75 -2.95
C THR A 45 3.28 14.15 -3.21
N ILE A 46 4.07 14.74 -4.11
CA ILE A 46 5.46 14.32 -4.35
C ILE A 46 6.31 14.51 -3.09
N PHE A 47 6.23 15.68 -2.45
CA PHE A 47 6.96 15.95 -1.21
C PHE A 47 6.60 14.95 -0.12
N LEU A 48 5.30 14.69 0.09
CA LEU A 48 4.83 13.71 1.05
C LEU A 48 5.31 12.29 0.72
N SER A 49 5.26 11.87 -0.56
CA SER A 49 5.79 10.57 -0.98
C SER A 49 7.28 10.43 -0.67
N VAL A 50 8.09 11.47 -0.88
CA VAL A 50 9.53 11.47 -0.56
C VAL A 50 9.76 11.39 0.95
N VAL A 51 9.07 12.21 1.75
CA VAL A 51 9.19 12.20 3.21
C VAL A 51 8.81 10.83 3.77
N VAL A 52 7.68 10.26 3.33
CA VAL A 52 7.24 8.92 3.75
C VAL A 52 8.23 7.86 3.31
N GLY A 53 8.74 7.94 2.07
CA GLY A 53 9.74 7.00 1.55
C GLY A 53 11.04 7.03 2.36
N PHE A 54 11.48 8.22 2.78
CA PHE A 54 12.67 8.36 3.61
C PHE A 54 12.50 7.75 5.00
N PHE A 55 11.41 8.06 5.71
CA PHE A 55 11.22 7.60 7.09
C PHE A 55 10.69 6.16 7.20
N TYR A 56 9.88 5.72 6.24
CA TYR A 56 9.14 4.46 6.31
C TYR A 56 9.40 3.51 5.14
N GLY A 57 10.29 3.86 4.20
CA GLY A 57 10.61 3.01 3.04
C GLY A 57 11.17 1.64 3.42
N SER A 58 11.83 1.51 4.58
CA SER A 58 12.33 0.23 5.10
C SER A 58 11.20 -0.79 5.36
N LEU A 59 9.96 -0.34 5.59
CA LEU A 59 8.82 -1.24 5.73
C LEU A 59 8.60 -2.08 4.47
N LEU A 60 9.03 -1.61 3.28
CA LEU A 60 8.89 -2.37 2.03
C LEU A 60 9.56 -3.74 2.10
N TRP A 61 10.60 -3.94 2.92
CA TRP A 61 11.19 -5.26 3.11
C TRP A 61 10.20 -6.28 3.70
N GLY A 62 9.20 -5.82 4.42
CA GLY A 62 8.15 -6.66 5.00
C GLY A 62 7.18 -7.27 3.98
N VAL A 63 7.23 -6.87 2.70
CA VAL A 63 6.48 -7.56 1.63
C VAL A 63 7.18 -8.82 1.13
N LEU A 64 8.38 -9.11 1.61
CA LEU A 64 9.15 -10.30 1.22
C LEU A 64 8.97 -11.44 2.24
N PRO A 65 8.95 -12.70 1.80
CA PRO A 65 8.84 -13.88 2.67
C PRO A 65 10.16 -14.21 3.38
N THR A 66 10.67 -13.26 4.18
CA THR A 66 12.00 -13.38 4.83
C THR A 66 11.92 -13.73 6.31
N VAL A 67 10.77 -13.49 6.96
CA VAL A 67 10.58 -13.72 8.39
C VAL A 67 9.47 -14.74 8.61
N PRO A 68 9.76 -15.92 9.20
CA PRO A 68 8.75 -16.92 9.51
C PRO A 68 7.66 -16.39 10.44
N GLY A 69 6.41 -16.79 10.19
CA GLY A 69 5.26 -16.39 11.01
C GLY A 69 4.73 -14.98 10.75
N ILE A 70 5.34 -14.22 9.84
CA ILE A 70 4.80 -12.93 9.38
C ILE A 70 3.97 -13.14 8.11
N SER A 71 2.76 -12.58 8.09
CA SER A 71 1.87 -12.52 6.93
C SER A 71 2.37 -11.51 5.89
N TRP A 72 3.44 -11.87 5.17
CA TRP A 72 4.02 -11.03 4.11
C TRP A 72 3.05 -10.85 2.94
N GLU A 73 2.18 -11.82 2.67
CA GLU A 73 1.13 -11.73 1.67
C GLU A 73 0.14 -10.61 2.04
N GLY A 74 -0.21 -10.51 3.33
CA GLY A 74 -1.04 -9.44 3.86
C GLY A 74 -0.42 -8.05 3.62
N HIS A 75 0.90 -7.94 3.80
CA HIS A 75 1.66 -6.72 3.51
C HIS A 75 1.68 -6.40 2.01
N LEU A 76 1.99 -7.38 1.16
CA LEU A 76 2.04 -7.22 -0.29
C LEU A 76 0.69 -6.77 -0.85
N PHE A 77 -0.38 -7.51 -0.56
CA PHE A 77 -1.71 -7.18 -1.08
C PHE A 77 -2.30 -5.94 -0.41
N GLY A 78 -1.92 -5.65 0.83
CA GLY A 78 -2.16 -4.36 1.47
C GLY A 78 -1.58 -3.20 0.67
N PHE A 79 -0.28 -3.27 0.36
CA PHE A 79 0.45 -2.28 -0.45
C PHE A 79 -0.18 -2.08 -1.83
N ILE A 80 -0.47 -3.18 -2.54
CA ILE A 80 -1.15 -3.14 -3.84
C ILE A 80 -2.50 -2.44 -3.72
N GLY A 81 -3.29 -2.76 -2.69
CA GLY A 81 -4.58 -2.12 -2.47
C GLY A 81 -4.49 -0.62 -2.19
N GLY A 82 -3.39 -0.18 -1.56
CA GLY A 82 -3.02 1.23 -1.42
C GLY A 82 -2.71 1.89 -2.75
N GLY A 83 -1.89 1.25 -3.58
CA GLY A 83 -1.54 1.74 -4.91
C GLY A 83 -2.74 1.88 -5.84
N VAL A 84 -3.65 0.90 -5.83
CA VAL A 84 -4.92 0.97 -6.56
C VAL A 84 -5.75 2.17 -6.09
N ALA A 85 -5.84 2.41 -4.79
CA ALA A 85 -6.53 3.59 -4.27
C ALA A 85 -5.87 4.90 -4.71
N ALA A 86 -4.52 4.95 -4.74
CA ALA A 86 -3.78 6.14 -5.16
C ALA A 86 -4.09 6.51 -6.61
N TYR A 87 -4.12 5.51 -7.51
CA TYR A 87 -4.49 5.67 -8.92
C TYR A 87 -5.95 6.12 -9.11
N LEU A 88 -6.91 5.40 -8.53
CA LEU A 88 -8.34 5.71 -8.74
C LEU A 88 -8.73 7.08 -8.20
N LEU A 89 -8.07 7.55 -7.14
CA LEU A 89 -8.35 8.85 -6.54
C LEU A 89 -7.52 9.99 -7.16
N SER A 90 -6.52 9.73 -8.03
CA SER A 90 -5.79 10.80 -8.71
C SER A 90 -6.59 11.41 -9.86
N ASP A 91 -7.42 10.61 -10.53
CA ASP A 91 -8.24 11.08 -11.66
C ASP A 91 -9.37 12.00 -11.19
N ARG A 92 -9.93 11.73 -10.00
CA ARG A 92 -10.90 12.63 -9.34
C ARG A 92 -10.29 13.98 -8.97
N ALA A 93 -9.02 14.00 -8.58
CA ALA A 93 -8.33 15.24 -8.24
C ALA A 93 -8.15 16.11 -9.49
N LYS A 94 -7.70 15.52 -10.60
CA LYS A 94 -7.56 16.22 -11.89
C LYS A 94 -8.87 16.85 -12.35
N SER A 95 -9.98 16.11 -12.28
CA SER A 95 -11.31 16.58 -12.67
C SER A 95 -11.84 17.78 -11.87
N LYS A 96 -11.36 18.02 -10.64
CA LYS A 96 -11.80 19.18 -9.82
C LYS A 96 -10.99 20.46 -10.08
N THR A 97 -9.90 20.35 -10.85
CA THR A 97 -8.98 21.46 -11.13
C THR A 97 -9.16 22.04 -12.54
N LEU A 98 -10.03 21.43 -13.35
CA LEU A 98 -10.46 21.89 -14.68
C LEU A 98 -11.86 22.49 -14.56
#